data_AF-A0A2V9WSA6-F1
#
_entry.id   AF-A0A2V9WSA6-F1
#
_cell.length_a   1.000
_cell.length_b   1.000
_cell.length_c   1.000
_cell.angle_alpha   90.00
_cell.angle_beta   90.00
_cell.angle_gamma   90.00
#
_symmetry.space_group_name_H-M   'P 1'
#
loop_
_entity.id
_entity.type
_entity.pdbx_description
1 polymer ?
#
loop_
_entity_poly.entity_id
_entity_poly.type
_entity_poly.pdbx_seq_one_letter_code
_entity_poly.pdbx_strand_id
1 'polypeptide(L)'
;MAVKNLFSGARFVGQAEGERQTYHVFQGDNGYLVAAPRSTNNYSVTIVPQEAPEVISRKFKGERVTVNTLKSQGHRADLFGEYFDRLNALYVMVALGRARKLKKKLGRAMLFKVK
;
A
#
# COMPACT_ATOMS: atom_id res chain seq x y z
N MET A 1 -17.86 -3.86 8.52
CA MET A 1 -17.26 -5.08 7.93
C MET A 1 -17.16 -6.14 9.04
N ALA A 2 -17.65 -7.35 8.82
CA ALA A 2 -17.52 -8.42 9.82
C ALA A 2 -16.14 -9.10 9.69
N VAL A 3 -15.40 -9.22 10.79
CA VAL A 3 -14.04 -9.79 10.82
C VAL A 3 -13.96 -11.18 10.16
N LYS A 4 -15.04 -11.97 10.24
CA LYS A 4 -15.14 -13.31 9.66
C LYS A 4 -14.90 -13.36 8.15
N ASN A 5 -15.20 -12.28 7.42
CA ASN A 5 -15.12 -12.25 5.96
C ASN A 5 -13.88 -11.51 5.46
N LEU A 6 -12.95 -11.16 6.34
CA LEU A 6 -11.81 -10.31 6.00
C LEU A 6 -10.90 -10.94 4.93
N PHE A 7 -10.71 -12.25 5.01
CA PHE A 7 -9.86 -13.03 4.11
C PHE A 7 -10.67 -13.76 3.02
N SER A 8 -11.98 -13.53 2.96
CA SER A 8 -12.83 -14.12 1.92
C SER A 8 -12.35 -13.68 0.54
N GLY A 9 -12.25 -14.64 -0.39
CA GLY A 9 -11.84 -14.39 -1.76
C GLY A 9 -10.39 -13.94 -1.92
N ALA A 10 -9.56 -13.99 -0.87
CA ALA A 10 -8.20 -13.46 -0.90
C ALA A 10 -7.33 -14.11 -1.99
N ARG A 11 -7.05 -13.36 -3.05
CA ARG A 11 -6.21 -13.76 -4.18
C ARG A 11 -4.91 -12.99 -4.16
N PHE A 12 -3.79 -13.67 -4.34
CA PHE A 12 -2.49 -13.02 -4.49
C PHE A 12 -2.47 -12.13 -5.74
N VAL A 13 -2.13 -10.84 -5.57
CA VAL A 13 -2.06 -9.87 -6.69
C VAL A 13 -0.65 -9.46 -7.03
N GLY A 14 0.28 -9.55 -6.08
CA GLY A 14 1.67 -9.22 -6.33
C GLY A 14 2.45 -8.92 -5.07
N GLN A 15 3.63 -8.37 -5.27
CA GLN A 15 4.55 -8.03 -4.19
C GLN A 15 5.10 -6.62 -4.36
N ALA A 16 5.46 -6.00 -3.24
CA ALA A 16 6.11 -4.71 -3.20
C ALA A 16 7.39 -4.81 -2.37
N GLU A 17 8.52 -4.44 -2.97
CA GLU A 17 9.79 -4.37 -2.26
C GLU A 17 9.79 -3.13 -1.35
N GLY A 18 9.86 -3.30 -0.03
CA GLY A 18 10.11 -2.20 0.91
C GLY A 18 11.60 -1.98 1.12
N GLU A 19 11.98 -1.22 2.14
CA GLU A 19 13.42 -0.97 2.41
C GLU A 19 14.15 -2.19 3.00
N ARG A 20 13.48 -2.95 3.87
CA ARG A 20 14.09 -4.06 4.62
C ARG A 20 13.57 -5.44 4.22
N GLN A 21 12.40 -5.47 3.58
CA GLN A 21 11.68 -6.72 3.31
C GLN A 21 10.70 -6.55 2.16
N THR A 22 10.27 -7.67 1.61
CA THR A 22 9.21 -7.75 0.60
C THR A 22 7.86 -7.91 1.28
N TYR A 23 6.87 -7.19 0.76
CA TYR A 23 5.49 -7.22 1.21
C TYR A 23 4.67 -7.97 0.17
N HIS A 24 3.83 -8.90 0.62
CA HIS A 24 2.96 -9.70 -0.23
C HIS A 24 1.55 -9.14 -0.15
N VAL A 25 0.92 -8.88 -1.30
CA VAL A 25 -0.39 -8.25 -1.35
C VAL A 25 -1.39 -9.22 -1.93
N PHE A 26 -2.52 -9.33 -1.23
CA PHE A 26 -3.69 -10.08 -1.66
C PHE A 26 -4.86 -9.13 -1.82
N GLN A 27 -5.72 -9.40 -2.78
CA GLN A 27 -7.01 -8.74 -2.94
C GLN A 27 -8.07 -9.66 -2.34
N GLY A 28 -8.78 -9.19 -1.32
CA GLY A 28 -10.00 -9.83 -0.82
C GLY A 28 -11.24 -9.08 -1.29
N ASP A 29 -12.41 -9.57 -0.91
CA ASP A 29 -13.70 -9.00 -1.33
C ASP A 29 -13.91 -7.55 -0.85
N ASN A 30 -13.23 -7.16 0.22
CA ASN A 30 -13.46 -5.91 0.94
C ASN A 30 -12.23 -4.97 0.99
N GLY A 31 -11.17 -5.28 0.24
CA GLY A 31 -9.95 -4.49 0.23
C GLY A 31 -8.70 -5.32 -0.03
N TYR A 32 -7.56 -4.78 0.36
CA TYR A 32 -6.27 -5.41 0.16
C TYR A 32 -5.66 -5.83 1.50
N LEU A 33 -5.00 -6.97 1.50
CA LEU A 33 -4.27 -7.52 2.64
C LEU A 33 -2.79 -7.44 2.32
N VAL A 34 -2.06 -6.66 3.11
CA VAL A 34 -0.61 -6.52 3.00
C VAL A 34 0.04 -7.38 4.09
N ALA A 35 0.60 -8.51 3.69
CA ALA A 35 1.33 -9.42 4.55
C ALA A 35 2.81 -9.05 4.56
N ALA A 36 3.36 -8.86 5.75
CA ALA A 36 4.76 -8.51 5.98
C ALA A 36 5.40 -9.59 6.87
N PRO A 37 6.51 -10.23 6.45
CA PRO A 37 7.18 -11.24 7.26
C PRO A 37 7.75 -10.62 8.55
N ARG A 38 7.67 -11.36 9.65
CA ARG A 38 8.25 -11.02 10.96
C ARG A 38 9.31 -12.02 11.40
N SER A 39 9.05 -13.31 11.16
CA SER A 39 9.98 -14.43 11.35
C SER A 39 9.54 -15.58 10.45
N THR A 40 10.25 -16.72 10.50
CA THR A 40 9.83 -17.95 9.80
C THR A 40 8.37 -18.28 10.14
N ASN A 41 7.53 -18.41 9.11
CA ASN A 41 6.09 -18.70 9.22
C ASN A 41 5.27 -17.72 10.07
N ASN A 42 5.74 -16.49 10.31
CA ASN A 42 5.01 -15.46 11.04
C ASN A 42 4.90 -14.18 10.21
N TYR A 43 3.67 -13.71 10.03
CA TYR A 43 3.35 -12.55 9.20
C TYR A 43 2.43 -11.60 9.96
N SER A 44 2.75 -10.30 9.92
CA SER A 44 1.76 -9.28 10.25
C SER A 44 0.93 -8.97 9.00
N VAL A 45 -0.38 -8.86 9.15
CA VAL A 45 -1.30 -8.48 8.06
C VAL A 45 -1.89 -7.12 8.37
N THR A 46 -1.81 -6.20 7.40
CA THR A 46 -2.50 -4.90 7.46
C THR A 46 -3.54 -4.84 6.35
N ILE A 47 -4.71 -4.29 6.67
CA ILE A 47 -5.81 -4.13 5.71
C ILE A 47 -5.72 -2.73 5.10
N VAL A 48 -5.85 -2.64 3.79
CA VAL A 48 -5.92 -1.37 3.06
C VAL A 48 -7.28 -1.30 2.36
N PRO A 49 -8.06 -0.21 2.55
CA PRO A 49 -9.34 -0.05 1.88
C PRO A 49 -9.22 -0.12 0.35
N GLN A 50 -10.26 -0.68 -0.30
CA GLN A 50 -10.26 -0.88 -1.75
C GLN A 50 -10.12 0.44 -2.53
N GLU A 51 -10.61 1.53 -1.97
CA GLU A 51 -10.62 2.85 -2.60
C GLU A 51 -9.25 3.53 -2.59
N ALA A 52 -8.34 3.15 -1.68
CA ALA A 52 -7.03 3.78 -1.53
C ALA A 52 -6.20 3.79 -2.84
N PRO A 53 -5.99 2.66 -3.54
CA PRO A 53 -5.26 2.69 -4.81
C PRO A 53 -5.99 3.50 -5.89
N GLU A 54 -7.32 3.50 -5.92
CA GLU A 54 -8.09 4.29 -6.89
C GLU A 54 -7.91 5.79 -6.67
N VAL A 55 -7.96 6.25 -5.42
CA VAL A 55 -7.70 7.65 -5.05
C VAL A 55 -6.28 8.05 -5.42
N ILE A 56 -5.29 7.20 -5.13
CA ILE A 56 -3.88 7.50 -5.45
C ILE A 56 -3.69 7.56 -6.98
N SER A 57 -4.20 6.59 -7.72
CA SER A 57 -4.13 6.55 -9.18
C SER A 57 -4.77 7.78 -9.82
N ARG A 58 -5.95 8.21 -9.35
CA ARG A 58 -6.64 9.38 -9.91
C ARG A 58 -5.90 10.68 -9.64
N LYS A 59 -5.40 10.85 -8.40
CA LYS A 59 -4.85 12.13 -7.95
C LYS A 59 -3.39 12.34 -8.32
N PHE A 60 -2.59 11.29 -8.28
CA PHE A 60 -1.13 11.38 -8.41
C PHE A 60 -0.61 10.70 -9.67
N LYS A 61 -1.45 10.49 -10.69
CA LYS A 61 -1.05 9.82 -11.93
C LYS A 61 0.16 10.52 -12.55
N GLY A 62 1.21 9.75 -12.85
CA GLY A 62 2.43 10.33 -13.41
C GLY A 62 3.26 11.15 -12.42
N GLU A 63 2.93 11.20 -11.14
CA GLU A 63 3.71 11.94 -10.14
C GLU A 63 4.68 11.04 -9.37
N ARG A 64 5.65 11.69 -8.71
CA ARG A 64 6.54 11.05 -7.75
C ARG A 64 6.05 11.40 -6.35
N VAL A 65 5.59 10.39 -5.62
CA VAL A 65 4.97 10.56 -4.31
C VAL A 65 5.78 9.89 -3.21
N THR A 66 5.67 10.43 -2.01
CA THR A 66 6.13 9.82 -0.77
C THR A 66 4.96 9.62 0.17
N VAL A 67 5.18 8.91 1.27
CA VAL A 67 4.25 8.87 2.42
C VAL A 67 3.90 10.27 2.95
N ASN A 68 4.78 11.26 2.82
CA ASN A 68 4.49 12.63 3.24
C ASN A 68 3.63 13.37 2.20
N THR A 69 3.80 13.06 0.91
CA THR A 69 2.95 13.58 -0.16
C THR A 69 1.50 13.14 0.05
N LEU A 70 1.26 11.86 0.39
CA LEU A 70 -0.09 11.38 0.69
C LEU A 70 -0.69 12.06 1.92
N LYS A 71 0.12 12.42 2.92
CA LYS A 71 -0.34 13.16 4.11
C LYS A 71 -0.83 14.56 3.76
N SER A 72 0.00 15.32 3.04
CA SER A 72 -0.26 16.74 2.80
C SER A 72 -1.24 16.97 1.66
N GLN A 73 -1.25 16.11 0.65
CA GLN A 73 -2.02 16.30 -0.57
C GLN A 73 -3.11 15.25 -0.77
N GLY A 74 -3.14 14.16 -0.01
CA GLY A 74 -4.17 13.13 -0.16
C GLY A 74 -5.57 13.62 0.23
N HIS A 75 -5.67 14.46 1.27
CA HIS A 75 -6.93 14.98 1.82
C HIS A 75 -8.00 13.91 2.07
N ARG A 76 -7.57 12.73 2.53
CA ARG A 76 -8.42 11.58 2.89
C ARG A 76 -7.93 10.99 4.20
N ALA A 77 -8.27 11.65 5.31
CA ALA A 77 -7.82 11.23 6.64
C ALA A 77 -8.32 9.83 7.00
N ASP A 78 -9.46 9.42 6.45
CA ASP A 78 -10.04 8.09 6.53
C ASP A 78 -9.19 7.00 5.84
N LEU A 79 -8.36 7.37 4.86
CA LEU A 79 -7.48 6.43 4.13
C LEU A 79 -6.00 6.61 4.46
N PHE A 80 -5.59 7.82 4.83
CA PHE A 80 -4.19 8.27 4.88
C PHE A 80 -3.82 8.96 6.20
N GLY A 81 -4.60 8.73 7.27
CA GLY A 81 -4.34 9.33 8.58
C GLY A 81 -2.97 8.93 9.13
N GLU A 82 -2.75 7.63 9.31
CA GLU A 82 -1.52 7.14 9.90
C GLU A 82 -0.40 6.94 8.87
N TYR A 83 0.84 6.91 9.37
CA TYR A 83 2.01 6.71 8.52
C TYR A 83 1.99 5.35 7.82
N PHE A 84 1.63 4.29 8.54
CA PHE A 84 1.60 2.93 8.01
C PHE A 84 0.46 2.72 7.02
N ASP A 85 -0.68 3.40 7.17
CA ASP A 85 -1.77 3.37 6.18
C ASP A 85 -1.28 3.88 4.82
N ARG A 86 -0.61 5.05 4.84
CA ARG A 86 -0.01 5.67 3.65
C ARG A 86 1.04 4.77 3.01
N LEU A 87 1.90 4.16 3.81
CA LEU A 87 2.96 3.30 3.31
C LEU A 87 2.40 2.00 2.70
N ASN A 88 1.46 1.35 3.38
CA ASN A 88 0.82 0.13 2.88
C ASN A 88 -0.01 0.40 1.62
N ALA A 89 -0.71 1.54 1.53
CA ALA A 89 -1.40 1.94 0.29
C ALA A 89 -0.43 2.09 -0.89
N LEU A 90 0.76 2.64 -0.67
CA LEU A 90 1.81 2.72 -1.71
C LEU A 90 2.36 1.33 -2.08
N TYR A 91 2.48 0.41 -1.13
CA TYR A 91 2.84 -0.99 -1.44
C TYR A 91 1.77 -1.69 -2.27
N VAL A 92 0.48 -1.51 -1.95
CA VAL A 92 -0.62 -2.02 -2.78
C VAL A 92 -0.52 -1.47 -4.20
N MET A 93 -0.27 -0.18 -4.36
CA MET A 93 -0.06 0.43 -5.69
C MET A 93 1.08 -0.21 -6.47
N VAL A 94 2.19 -0.56 -5.81
CA VAL A 94 3.32 -1.26 -6.43
C VAL A 94 2.94 -2.68 -6.82
N ALA A 95 2.29 -3.43 -5.92
CA ALA A 95 1.89 -4.81 -6.17
C ALA A 95 0.88 -4.92 -7.32
N LEU A 96 -0.03 -3.95 -7.46
CA LEU A 96 -0.96 -3.83 -8.60
C LEU A 96 -0.29 -3.38 -9.91
N GLY A 97 1.02 -3.09 -9.89
CA GLY A 97 1.75 -2.57 -11.04
C GLY A 97 1.44 -1.11 -11.40
N ARG A 98 0.62 -0.41 -10.59
CA ARG A 98 0.17 0.98 -10.79
C ARG A 98 1.16 2.01 -10.25
N ALA A 99 2.17 1.58 -9.49
CA ALA A 99 3.30 2.40 -9.11
C ALA A 99 4.60 1.58 -9.17
N ARG A 100 5.74 2.25 -9.05
CA ARG A 100 7.03 1.62 -8.81
C ARG A 100 7.77 2.34 -7.68
N LYS A 101 8.33 1.61 -6.73
CA LYS A 101 9.31 2.16 -5.79
C LYS A 101 10.56 2.53 -6.57
N LEU A 102 11.12 3.71 -6.30
CA LEU A 102 12.37 4.16 -6.87
C LEU A 102 13.50 3.86 -5.89
N LYS A 103 14.72 3.63 -6.39
CA LYS A 103 15.94 3.49 -5.58
C LYS A 103 16.39 4.80 -4.89
N LYS A 104 15.60 5.88 -5.04
CA LYS A 104 15.87 7.21 -4.48
C LYS A 104 14.95 7.47 -3.30
N LYS A 105 15.42 8.30 -2.37
CA LYS A 105 14.61 8.85 -1.27
C LYS A 105 14.46 10.35 -1.43
N LEU A 106 13.38 10.91 -0.90
CA LEU A 106 13.22 12.34 -0.70
C LEU A 106 13.27 12.60 0.81
N GLY A 107 14.40 13.13 1.27
CA GLY A 107 14.74 13.11 2.70
C GLY A 107 14.83 11.66 3.20
N ARG A 108 14.09 11.35 4.27
CA ARG A 108 14.01 9.99 4.85
C ARG A 108 12.95 9.10 4.21
N ALA A 109 12.09 9.64 3.34
CA ALA A 109 10.95 8.91 2.79
C ALA A 109 11.31 8.21 1.47
N MET A 110 10.83 6.98 1.31
CA MET A 110 10.87 6.27 0.03
C MET A 110 10.05 7.01 -1.02
N LEU A 111 10.56 7.04 -2.24
CA LEU A 111 9.93 7.70 -3.37
C LEU A 111 9.30 6.67 -4.30
N PHE A 112 8.05 6.90 -4.67
CA PHE A 112 7.27 6.03 -5.56
C PHE A 112 6.85 6.83 -6.79
N LYS A 113 6.97 6.24 -7.98
CA LYS A 113 6.42 6.82 -9.22
C LYS A 113 5.10 6.13 -9.53
N VAL A 114 4.01 6.88 -9.51
CA VAL A 114 2.68 6.40 -9.92
C VAL A 114 2.62 6.43 -11.45
N LYS A 115 2.04 5.38 -12.05
CA LYS A 115 1.90 5.19 -13.50
C LYS A 115 0.55 5.70 -13.99
#